data_AF-A0A418WRS2-F1
#
_entry.id   AF-A0A418WRS2-F1
#
_cell.length_a   1.000
_cell.length_b   1.000
_cell.length_c   1.000
_cell.angle_alpha   90.00
_cell.angle_beta   90.00
_cell.angle_gamma   90.00
#
_symmetry.space_group_name_H-M   'P 1'
#
loop_
_entity.id
_entity.type
_entity.pdbx_description
1 polymer ?
#
loop_
_entity_poly.entity_id
_entity_poly.type
_entity_poly.pdbx_seq_one_letter_code
_entity_poly.pdbx_strand_id
1 'polypeptide(L)'
;MRGGGDAMLRWQNRGNIVEAEVGMQLRTGAWEANIDGVEATLSIVSVDPAGIVTGQLVNYSDPTIVINGLWDDTAQRLTFLTNATAAGGGGSPSREFFEAYLISTPQRPAPGQDIVWTLAGSVQSIGHGSLGTHLSNARRSRFGWFAQISEVS
;
A
#
# COMPACT_ATOMS: atom_id res chain seq x y z
N MET A 1 -29.59 -59.56 34.39
CA MET A 1 -29.68 -59.40 32.92
C MET A 1 -29.75 -57.91 32.61
N ARG A 2 -28.85 -57.42 31.72
CA ARG A 2 -28.88 -56.18 30.90
C ARG A 2 -29.06 -54.83 31.66
N GLY A 3 -28.30 -53.76 31.47
CA GLY A 3 -27.48 -53.30 30.33
C GLY A 3 -27.94 -51.89 29.92
N GLY A 4 -27.01 -50.93 29.78
CA GLY A 4 -27.24 -49.56 29.29
C GLY A 4 -27.20 -48.52 30.42
N GLY A 5 -26.18 -47.67 30.60
CA GLY A 5 -25.29 -47.09 29.61
C GLY A 5 -26.02 -45.96 28.90
N ASP A 6 -26.04 -44.76 29.48
CA ASP A 6 -26.19 -43.57 28.65
C ASP A 6 -25.36 -42.42 29.17
N ALA A 7 -24.67 -41.81 28.21
CA ALA A 7 -23.43 -41.11 28.39
C ALA A 7 -23.63 -39.61 28.60
N MET A 8 -22.70 -39.10 29.39
CA MET A 8 -22.36 -37.71 29.61
C MET A 8 -22.20 -36.93 28.28
N LEU A 9 -23.20 -36.14 27.89
CA LEU A 9 -23.04 -35.12 26.85
C LEU A 9 -22.52 -33.83 27.49
N ARG A 10 -21.20 -33.82 27.74
CA ARG A 10 -20.43 -32.59 27.95
C ARG A 10 -20.43 -31.82 26.64
N TRP A 11 -21.18 -30.73 26.59
CA TRP A 11 -21.01 -29.68 25.60
C TRP A 11 -19.63 -29.02 25.81
N GLN A 12 -18.58 -29.60 25.21
CA GLN A 12 -17.31 -28.92 25.03
C GLN A 12 -17.49 -27.95 23.85
N ASN A 13 -17.69 -26.68 24.16
CA ASN A 13 -17.44 -25.58 23.25
C ASN A 13 -15.93 -25.61 22.92
N ARG A 14 -15.56 -26.33 21.85
CA ARG A 14 -14.21 -26.24 21.30
C ARG A 14 -14.06 -24.84 20.74
N GLY A 15 -13.20 -24.05 21.38
CA GLY A 15 -12.89 -22.70 20.96
C GLY A 15 -12.50 -22.69 19.48
N ASN A 16 -13.33 -22.03 18.68
CA ASN A 16 -12.80 -21.32 17.53
C ASN A 16 -11.94 -20.21 18.12
N ILE A 17 -10.65 -20.47 18.22
CA ILE A 17 -9.67 -19.40 18.13
C ILE A 17 -9.87 -18.88 16.70
N VAL A 18 -10.73 -17.88 16.55
CA VAL A 18 -10.52 -16.91 15.49
C VAL A 18 -9.14 -16.36 15.81
N GLU A 19 -8.11 -16.94 15.20
CA GLU A 19 -6.88 -16.20 14.99
C GLU A 19 -7.39 -14.91 14.37
N ALA A 20 -7.35 -13.82 15.14
CA ALA A 20 -7.43 -12.51 14.54
C ALA A 20 -6.31 -12.55 13.52
N GLU A 21 -6.64 -12.70 12.23
CA GLU A 21 -5.72 -12.31 11.19
C GLU A 21 -5.34 -10.90 11.61
N VAL A 22 -4.11 -10.75 12.06
CA VAL A 22 -3.53 -9.44 12.30
C VAL A 22 -3.50 -8.86 10.89
N GLY A 23 -4.58 -8.16 10.53
CA GLY A 23 -4.71 -7.50 9.25
C GLY A 23 -3.43 -6.72 9.06
N MET A 24 -2.71 -7.00 7.98
CA MET A 24 -1.44 -6.35 7.73
C MET A 24 -1.76 -4.87 7.46
N GLN A 25 -1.71 -4.07 8.51
CA GLN A 25 -2.05 -2.66 8.41
C GLN A 25 -0.95 -1.94 7.64
N LEU A 26 -1.34 -1.07 6.70
CA LEU A 26 -0.41 -0.21 5.98
C LEU A 26 0.46 0.59 6.95
N ARG A 27 1.78 0.45 6.83
CA ARG A 27 2.74 1.14 7.69
C ARG A 27 2.80 2.63 7.35
N THR A 28 2.66 3.48 8.38
CA THR A 28 2.98 4.91 8.28
C THR A 28 4.48 5.12 8.34
N GLY A 29 4.99 6.16 7.68
CA GLY A 29 6.42 6.50 7.68
C GLY A 29 6.91 6.92 6.30
N ALA A 30 8.23 7.07 6.19
CA ALA A 30 8.89 7.33 4.91
C ALA A 30 9.26 5.99 4.26
N TRP A 31 8.81 5.81 3.02
CA TRP A 31 9.11 4.67 2.19
C TRP A 31 10.05 5.08 1.07
N GLU A 32 11.12 4.33 0.88
CA GLU A 32 12.02 4.48 -0.26
C GLU A 32 11.30 4.00 -1.51
N ALA A 33 11.10 4.87 -2.50
CA ALA A 33 10.30 4.56 -3.68
C ALA A 33 11.14 4.66 -4.96
N ASN A 34 10.83 3.81 -5.93
CA ASN A 34 11.28 3.95 -7.30
C ASN A 34 10.06 3.96 -8.22
N ILE A 35 9.91 5.03 -9.00
CA ILE A 35 8.81 5.22 -9.94
C ILE A 35 9.42 5.50 -11.30
N ASP A 36 9.32 4.53 -12.22
CA ASP A 36 9.86 4.66 -13.59
C ASP A 36 11.37 4.98 -13.62
N GLY A 37 12.14 4.41 -12.69
CA GLY A 37 13.58 4.66 -12.56
C GLY A 37 13.94 5.94 -11.80
N VAL A 38 12.95 6.73 -11.36
CA VAL A 38 13.16 7.91 -10.53
C VAL A 38 13.09 7.52 -9.05
N GLU A 39 14.15 7.78 -8.30
CA GLU A 39 14.16 7.66 -6.85
C GLU A 39 13.30 8.75 -6.22
N ALA A 40 12.37 8.33 -5.37
CA ALA A 40 11.44 9.19 -4.68
C ALA A 40 11.24 8.73 -3.23
N THR A 41 10.52 9.50 -2.44
CA THR A 41 10.09 9.08 -1.10
C THR A 41 8.59 9.20 -0.97
N LEU A 42 7.93 8.06 -0.73
CA LEU A 42 6.51 8.02 -0.39
C LEU A 42 6.38 8.12 1.13
N SER A 43 5.90 9.24 1.65
CA SER A 43 5.65 9.44 3.07
C SER A 43 4.17 9.26 3.37
N ILE A 44 3.82 8.18 4.06
CA ILE A 44 2.47 7.89 4.54
C ILE A 44 2.35 8.48 5.95
N VAL A 45 1.50 9.50 6.10
CA VAL A 45 1.34 10.24 7.36
C VAL A 45 0.29 9.58 8.24
N SER A 46 -0.86 9.23 7.66
CA SER A 46 -1.94 8.57 8.39
C SER A 46 -2.77 7.66 7.49
N VAL A 47 -3.40 6.67 8.14
CA VAL A 47 -4.46 5.83 7.59
C VAL A 47 -5.59 5.84 8.60
N ASP A 48 -6.76 6.34 8.23
CA ASP A 48 -7.91 6.39 9.12
C ASP A 48 -8.68 5.05 9.16
N PRO A 49 -9.66 4.87 10.07
CA PRO A 49 -10.45 3.63 10.14
C PRO A 49 -11.31 3.34 8.90
N ALA A 50 -11.54 4.31 8.03
CA ALA A 50 -12.24 4.13 6.76
C ALA A 50 -11.28 3.78 5.61
N GLY A 51 -9.97 3.67 5.90
CA GLY A 51 -8.93 3.40 4.91
C GLY A 51 -8.46 4.65 4.17
N ILE A 52 -8.83 5.86 4.61
CA ILE A 52 -8.35 7.09 3.96
C ILE A 52 -6.87 7.28 4.30
N VAL A 53 -6.05 7.39 3.26
CA VAL A 53 -4.60 7.57 3.38
C VAL A 53 -4.25 9.02 3.08
N THR A 54 -3.47 9.64 3.96
CA THR A 54 -2.87 10.95 3.70
C THR A 54 -1.35 10.84 3.71
N GLY A 55 -0.70 11.65 2.87
CA GLY A 55 0.75 11.60 2.77
C GLY A 55 1.32 12.58 1.74
N GLN A 56 2.55 12.30 1.33
CA GLN A 56 3.24 13.05 0.31
C GLN A 56 4.21 12.17 -0.49
N LEU A 57 4.43 12.51 -1.75
CA LEU A 57 5.45 11.96 -2.61
C LEU A 57 6.50 13.04 -2.87
N VAL A 58 7.74 12.77 -2.50
CA VAL A 58 8.86 13.72 -2.54
C VAL A 58 9.87 13.28 -3.61
N ASN A 59 10.51 14.24 -4.27
CA ASN A 59 11.56 14.02 -5.28
C ASN A 59 11.14 13.23 -6.53
N TYR A 60 9.87 13.34 -6.96
CA TYR A 60 9.39 12.65 -8.16
C TYR A 60 9.31 13.58 -9.37
N SER A 61 8.31 14.48 -9.40
CA SER A 61 8.11 15.46 -10.48
C SER A 61 8.03 16.91 -10.01
N ASP A 62 7.70 17.08 -8.73
CA ASP A 62 7.66 18.32 -7.96
C ASP A 62 8.44 18.01 -6.67
N PRO A 63 9.10 18.98 -6.02
CA PRO A 63 9.72 18.76 -4.72
C PRO A 63 8.82 18.01 -3.73
N THR A 64 7.52 18.35 -3.66
CA THR A 64 6.57 17.65 -2.78
C THR A 64 5.16 17.64 -3.36
N ILE A 65 4.58 16.44 -3.53
CA ILE A 65 3.21 16.25 -3.99
C ILE A 65 2.39 15.67 -2.85
N VAL A 66 1.34 16.37 -2.41
CA VAL A 66 0.40 15.81 -1.42
C VAL A 66 -0.40 14.69 -2.07
N ILE A 67 -0.53 13.56 -1.38
CA ILE A 67 -1.37 12.43 -1.81
C ILE A 67 -2.58 12.27 -0.89
N ASN A 68 -3.70 11.93 -1.50
CA ASN A 68 -4.88 11.42 -0.82
C ASN A 68 -5.27 10.11 -1.49
N GLY A 69 -5.41 9.06 -0.70
CA GLY A 69 -5.58 7.70 -1.18
C GLY A 69 -6.57 6.88 -0.37
N LEU A 70 -6.69 5.61 -0.77
CA LEU A 70 -7.51 4.59 -0.16
C LEU A 70 -6.67 3.33 0.07
N TRP A 71 -6.73 2.83 1.30
CA TRP A 71 -6.22 1.55 1.73
C TRP A 71 -7.38 0.56 1.85
N ASP A 72 -7.25 -0.55 1.13
CA ASP A 72 -8.12 -1.70 1.23
C ASP A 72 -7.39 -2.80 2.01
N ASP A 73 -7.75 -2.95 3.28
CA ASP A 73 -7.11 -3.89 4.20
C ASP A 73 -7.34 -5.35 3.79
N THR A 74 -8.48 -5.65 3.15
CA THR A 74 -8.79 -7.00 2.69
C THR A 74 -7.96 -7.36 1.47
N ALA A 75 -7.83 -6.44 0.52
CA ALA A 75 -7.02 -6.65 -0.68
C ALA A 75 -5.53 -6.34 -0.47
N GLN A 76 -5.15 -5.82 0.69
CA GLN A 76 -3.80 -5.31 0.98
C GLN A 76 -3.33 -4.32 -0.10
N ARG A 77 -4.22 -3.40 -0.46
CA ARG A 77 -4.09 -2.56 -1.66
C ARG A 77 -4.15 -1.08 -1.33
N LEU A 78 -3.15 -0.33 -1.79
CA LEU A 78 -3.10 1.12 -1.76
C LEU A 78 -3.44 1.68 -3.14
N THR A 79 -4.34 2.66 -3.18
CA THR A 79 -4.59 3.47 -4.37
C THR A 79 -4.53 4.96 -4.02
N PHE A 80 -3.95 5.79 -4.86
CA PHE A 80 -3.97 7.25 -4.67
C PHE A 80 -3.81 8.00 -5.98
N LEU A 81 -4.19 9.28 -5.96
CA LEU A 81 -3.98 10.19 -7.08
C LEU A 81 -2.97 11.28 -6.73
N THR A 82 -2.08 11.57 -7.67
CA THR A 82 -1.22 12.75 -7.62
C THR A 82 -1.75 13.82 -8.56
N ASN A 83 -1.61 15.09 -8.15
CA ASN A 83 -1.83 16.24 -9.02
C ASN A 83 -0.52 17.00 -9.09
N ALA A 84 0.24 16.82 -10.16
CA ALA A 84 1.49 17.55 -10.34
C ALA A 84 1.29 18.70 -11.31
N THR A 85 1.63 19.90 -10.85
CA THR A 85 1.69 21.10 -11.68
C THR A 85 3.03 21.13 -12.41
N ALA A 86 3.03 21.46 -13.70
CA ALA A 86 4.28 21.65 -14.43
C ALA A 86 5.12 22.75 -13.75
N ALA A 87 6.40 22.44 -13.48
CA ALA A 87 7.35 23.41 -12.98
C ALA A 87 7.36 24.64 -13.92
N GLY A 88 6.95 25.80 -13.41
CA GLY A 88 6.81 27.04 -14.19
C GLY A 88 5.38 27.54 -14.41
N GLY A 89 4.35 26.90 -13.83
CA GLY A 89 3.02 27.50 -13.65
C GLY A 89 2.15 27.66 -14.91
N GLY A 90 2.65 27.28 -16.09
CA GLY A 90 1.92 27.42 -17.36
C GLY A 90 1.35 26.12 -17.94
N GLY A 91 1.67 24.96 -17.38
CA GLY A 91 1.22 23.65 -17.88
C GLY A 91 -0.13 23.21 -17.29
N SER A 92 -0.92 22.47 -18.07
CA SER A 92 -2.07 21.74 -17.52
C SER A 92 -1.61 20.75 -16.45
N PRO A 93 -2.32 20.62 -15.32
CA PRO A 93 -1.93 19.67 -14.29
C PRO A 93 -1.94 18.25 -14.87
N SER A 94 -0.85 17.54 -14.64
CA SER A 94 -0.78 16.10 -14.89
C SER A 94 -1.41 15.38 -13.70
N ARG A 95 -2.23 14.37 -13.97
CA ARG A 95 -2.81 13.51 -12.94
C ARG A 95 -2.29 12.11 -13.14
N GLU A 96 -1.86 11.47 -12.07
CA GLU A 96 -1.44 10.08 -12.13
C GLU A 96 -2.18 9.27 -11.07
N PHE A 97 -2.63 8.09 -11.48
CA PHE A 97 -3.29 7.12 -10.62
C PHE A 97 -2.29 6.03 -10.28
N PHE A 98 -2.06 5.84 -8.98
CA PHE A 98 -1.20 4.81 -8.45
C PHE A 98 -2.06 3.70 -7.85
N GLU A 99 -1.70 2.46 -8.15
CA GLU A 99 -2.21 1.26 -7.49
C GLU A 99 -1.03 0.38 -7.09
N ALA A 100 -1.02 -0.11 -5.86
CA ALA A 100 -0.02 -1.06 -5.37
C ALA A 100 -0.58 -2.03 -4.34
N TYR A 101 0.07 -3.17 -4.22
CA TYR A 101 -0.23 -4.23 -3.27
C TYR A 101 0.92 -4.37 -2.28
N LEU A 102 0.59 -4.57 -1.00
CA LEU A 102 1.55 -4.76 0.07
C LEU A 102 2.03 -6.21 0.13
N ILE A 103 3.34 -6.38 0.20
CA ILE A 103 4.03 -7.67 0.30
C ILE A 103 5.02 -7.57 1.45
N SER A 104 5.03 -8.55 2.36
CA SER A 104 6.03 -8.66 3.42
C SER A 104 7.10 -9.68 3.07
N THR A 105 8.35 -9.37 3.41
CA THR A 105 9.49 -10.29 3.30
C THR A 105 10.21 -10.39 4.64
N PRO A 106 10.28 -11.59 5.27
CA PRO A 106 9.61 -12.81 4.83
C PRO A 106 8.08 -12.71 5.01
N GLN A 107 7.33 -13.52 4.25
CA GLN A 107 5.86 -13.54 4.34
C GLN A 107 5.35 -14.02 5.72
N ARG A 108 6.18 -14.78 6.45
CA ARG A 108 5.90 -15.32 7.78
C ARG A 108 7.10 -15.08 8.69
N PRO A 109 7.26 -13.87 9.23
CA PRO A 109 8.40 -13.54 10.07
C PRO A 109 8.36 -14.31 11.38
N ALA A 110 9.51 -14.84 11.79
CA ALA A 110 9.68 -15.37 13.13
C ALA A 110 9.77 -14.22 14.16
N PRO A 111 9.49 -14.45 15.45
CA PRO A 111 9.71 -13.45 16.48
C PRO A 111 11.17 -12.95 16.47
N GLY A 112 11.37 -11.63 16.47
CA GLY A 112 12.71 -11.02 16.42
C GLY A 112 13.37 -11.04 15.04
N GLN A 113 12.60 -11.28 13.98
CA GLN A 113 13.08 -11.19 12.60
C GLN A 113 12.64 -9.87 11.96
N ASP A 114 13.60 -9.20 11.32
CA ASP A 114 13.35 -8.00 10.52
C ASP A 114 12.36 -8.28 9.37
N ILE A 115 11.49 -7.31 9.11
CA ILE A 115 10.49 -7.38 8.05
C ILE A 115 10.70 -6.23 7.07
N VAL A 116 10.81 -6.56 5.79
CA VAL A 116 10.75 -5.57 4.71
C VAL A 116 9.34 -5.57 4.14
N TRP A 117 8.66 -4.45 4.29
CA TRP A 117 7.36 -4.19 3.68
C TRP A 117 7.58 -3.55 2.32
N THR A 118 6.98 -4.11 1.27
CA THR A 118 7.08 -3.62 -0.10
C THR A 118 5.70 -3.34 -0.66
N LEU A 119 5.42 -2.10 -1.05
CA LEU A 119 4.33 -1.77 -1.96
C LEU A 119 4.84 -1.96 -3.38
N ALA A 120 4.12 -2.70 -4.21
CA ALA A 120 4.48 -2.86 -5.63
C ALA A 120 3.24 -2.76 -6.52
N GLY A 121 3.34 -2.05 -7.64
CA GLY A 121 2.23 -1.96 -8.57
C GLY A 121 2.47 -1.11 -9.80
N SER A 122 1.43 -0.37 -10.21
CA SER A 122 1.39 0.35 -11.48
C SER A 122 1.00 1.82 -11.29
N VAL A 123 1.44 2.63 -12.25
CA VAL A 123 1.07 4.05 -12.36
C VAL A 123 0.46 4.29 -13.74
N GLN A 124 -0.61 5.09 -13.77
CA GLN A 124 -1.32 5.48 -14.97
C GLN A 124 -1.49 6.99 -15.04
N SER A 125 -0.86 7.64 -16.03
CA SER A 125 -1.04 9.08 -16.25
C SER A 125 -2.33 9.37 -17.04
N ILE A 126 -3.13 10.31 -16.55
CA ILE A 126 -4.39 10.78 -17.13
C ILE A 126 -4.19 12.25 -17.55
N GLY A 127 -4.11 12.51 -18.86
CA GLY A 127 -3.98 13.86 -19.41
C GLY A 127 -3.05 13.96 -20.62
N HIS A 128 -2.99 15.14 -21.24
CA HIS A 128 -2.14 15.43 -22.42
C HIS A 128 -0.83 16.14 -22.08
N GLY A 129 -0.64 16.57 -20.82
CA GLY A 129 0.60 17.18 -20.33
C GLY A 129 1.32 16.18 -19.45
N SER A 130 2.31 15.49 -20.00
CA SER A 130 3.21 14.66 -19.23
C SER A 130 4.29 15.57 -18.64
N LEU A 131 4.60 15.45 -17.35
CA LEU A 131 5.67 16.22 -16.70
C LEU A 131 7.00 16.00 -17.44
N GLY A 132 7.94 16.94 -17.33
CA GLY A 132 9.23 16.88 -18.03
C GLY A 132 10.09 15.63 -17.75
N THR A 133 9.77 14.86 -16.70
CA THR A 133 10.36 13.55 -16.38
C THR A 133 9.73 12.39 -17.14
N HIS A 134 8.52 12.59 -17.70
CA HIS A 134 7.75 11.58 -18.40
C HIS A 134 7.62 11.99 -19.88
N LEU A 135 8.34 11.33 -20.77
CA LEU A 135 8.13 11.45 -22.23
C LEU A 135 6.97 10.54 -22.69
N SER A 136 5.80 10.66 -22.04
CA SER A 136 4.66 9.76 -22.26
C SER A 136 3.49 10.49 -22.90
N ASN A 137 3.33 10.35 -24.21
CA ASN A 137 2.08 10.67 -24.88
C ASN A 137 1.04 9.57 -24.56
N ALA A 138 0.13 9.88 -23.64
CA ALA A 138 -1.19 9.28 -23.42
C ALA A 138 -1.37 7.74 -23.53
N ARG A 139 -1.87 7.12 -22.44
CA ARG A 139 -2.49 5.77 -22.35
C ARG A 139 -1.57 4.54 -22.21
N ARG A 140 -0.41 4.65 -21.58
CA ARG A 140 0.34 3.45 -21.18
C ARG A 140 0.20 3.20 -19.68
N SER A 141 -0.47 2.10 -19.34
CA SER A 141 -0.30 1.47 -18.03
C SER A 141 1.15 1.02 -17.94
N ARG A 142 1.93 1.64 -17.04
CA ARG A 142 3.32 1.24 -16.80
C ARG A 142 3.33 0.40 -15.52
N PHE A 143 3.80 -0.84 -15.67
CA PHE A 143 4.10 -1.68 -14.53
C PHE A 143 5.42 -1.24 -13.92
N GLY A 144 5.48 -1.16 -12.60
CA GLY A 144 6.75 -1.03 -11.88
C GLY A 144 6.92 0.33 -11.22
N TRP A 145 6.12 0.59 -10.20
CA TRP A 145 6.66 1.32 -9.05
C TRP A 145 6.72 0.38 -7.85
N PHE A 146 7.69 0.62 -6.99
CA PHE A 146 7.71 0.01 -5.67
C PHE A 146 8.08 1.03 -4.62
N ALA A 147 7.69 0.76 -3.37
CA ALA A 147 8.17 1.47 -2.21
C ALA A 147 8.45 0.51 -1.06
N GLN A 148 9.49 0.76 -0.27
CA GLN A 148 9.91 -0.11 0.82
C GLN A 148 10.05 0.63 2.15
N ILE A 149 9.71 -0.07 3.24
CA ILE A 149 10.01 0.34 4.61
C ILE A 149 10.44 -0.89 5.42
N SER A 150 11.51 -0.75 6.18
CA SER A 150 12.06 -1.80 7.03
C SER A 150 11.61 -1.61 8.47
N GLU A 151 11.12 -2.67 9.08
CA GLU A 151 10.83 -2.76 10.51
C GLU A 151 11.91 -3.61 11.16
N VAL A 152 12.65 -2.98 12.08
CA VAL A 152 13.70 -3.65 12.87
C VAL A 152 13.07 -4.06 14.19
N SER A 153 13.09 -5.36 14.48
CA SER A 153 12.47 -5.97 15.66
C SER A 153 13.40 -6.10 16.86
#